data_AF-A0A2P8KGT5-F1
#
_entry.id   AF-A0A2P8KGT5-F1
#
_cell.length_a   1.000
_cell.length_b   1.000
_cell.length_c   1.000
_cell.angle_alpha   90.00
_cell.angle_beta   90.00
_cell.angle_gamma   90.00
#
_symmetry.space_group_name_H-M   'P 1'
#
loop_
_entity.id
_entity.type
_entity.pdbx_description
1 polymer ?
#
loop_
_entity_poly.entity_id
_entity_poly.type
_entity_poly.pdbx_seq_one_letter_code
_entity_poly.pdbx_strand_id
1 'polypeptide(L)' 'MQFLRLIQRKTPKHLQLHLIVDNYGTHTHPDVQAWLAKHPRFVMHFTPTSAS' A
#
# COMPACT_ATOMS: atom_id res chain seq x y z
N MET A 1 -1.02 9.50 3.98
CA MET A 1 -1.46 8.58 5.07
C MET A 1 -2.96 8.42 5.28
N GLN A 2 -3.82 9.39 4.92
CA GLN A 2 -5.26 9.26 5.16
C GLN A 2 -5.90 8.07 4.43
N PHE A 3 -5.43 7.77 3.21
CA PHE A 3 -5.93 6.67 2.37
C PHE A 3 -5.72 5.28 2.99
N LEU A 4 -4.49 4.94 3.42
CA LEU A 4 -4.18 3.63 4.01
C LEU A 4 -4.96 3.35 5.30
N ARG A 5 -5.16 4.38 6.13
CA ARG A 5 -5.98 4.28 7.36
C ARG A 5 -7.46 4.06 7.05
N LEU A 6 -7.97 4.67 5.97
CA LEU A 6 -9.35 4.46 5.53
C LEU A 6 -9.56 2.99 5.11
N ILE A 7 -8.65 2.45 4.29
CA ILE A 7 -8.69 1.05 3.85
C ILE A 7 -8.64 0.13 5.07
N GLN A 8 -7.71 0.35 6.00
CA GLN A 8 -7.58 -0.45 7.22
C GLN A 8 -8.87 -0.47 8.07
N ARG A 9 -9.62 0.64 8.13
CA ARG A 9 -10.89 0.72 8.88
C ARG A 9 -12.06 0.07 8.14
N LYS A 10 -12.04 0.11 6.81
CA LYS A 10 -13.13 -0.37 5.96
C LYS A 10 -13.00 -1.83 5.54
N THR A 11 -11.86 -2.46 5.83
CA THR A 11 -11.59 -3.85 5.46
C THR A 11 -11.57 -4.77 6.68
N PRO A 12 -12.12 -5.99 6.56
CA PRO A 12 -12.05 -6.98 7.63
C PRO A 12 -10.62 -7.33 8.02
N LYS A 13 -10.34 -7.41 9.33
CA LYS A 13 -8.97 -7.54 9.84
C LYS A 13 -8.28 -8.87 9.49
N HIS A 14 -9.03 -9.89 9.12
CA HIS A 14 -8.54 -11.23 8.84
C HIS A 14 -8.17 -11.43 7.36
N LEU A 15 -8.42 -10.43 6.50
CA LEU A 15 -8.13 -10.53 5.07
C LEU A 15 -6.78 -9.89 4.74
N GLN A 16 -6.07 -10.53 3.81
CA GLN A 16 -4.92 -9.94 3.15
C GLN A 16 -5.39 -8.95 2.08
N LEU A 17 -4.70 -7.84 1.96
CA LEU A 17 -5.04 -6.74 1.06
C LEU A 17 -3.89 -6.56 0.08
N HIS A 18 -4.20 -6.75 -1.20
CA HIS A 18 -3.25 -6.56 -2.29
C HIS A 18 -3.53 -5.20 -2.94
N LEU A 19 -2.58 -4.28 -2.85
CA LEU A 19 -2.68 -2.95 -3.44
C LEU A 19 -1.81 -2.91 -4.68
N ILE A 20 -2.43 -2.72 -5.85
CA ILE A 20 -1.72 -2.52 -7.10
C ILE A 20 -1.57 -1.02 -7.30
N VAL A 21 -0.34 -0.54 -7.45
CA VAL A 21 -0.03 0.88 -7.56
C VAL A 21 0.81 1.12 -8.81
N ASP A 22 0.35 2.03 -9.66
CA ASP A 22 0.84 2.23 -11.03
C ASP A 22 1.80 3.41 -11.18
N ASN A 23 1.65 4.42 -10.34
CA ASN A 23 2.53 5.57 -10.31
C ASN A 23 2.64 6.11 -8.89
N TYR A 24 3.23 5.33 -7.98
CA TYR A 24 3.64 5.84 -6.67
C TYR A 24 4.91 6.71 -6.77
N GLY A 25 5.11 7.36 -7.93
CA GLY A 25 6.28 8.05 -8.47
C GLY A 25 6.91 9.17 -7.63
N THR A 26 6.62 9.26 -6.34
CA THR A 26 7.48 9.92 -5.35
C THR A 26 7.92 8.88 -4.29
N HIS A 27 8.57 7.84 -4.80
CA HIS A 27 8.87 6.57 -4.16
C HIS A 27 9.34 6.70 -2.71
N THR A 28 8.76 5.86 -1.85
CA THR A 28 9.25 5.57 -0.49
C THR A 28 9.20 6.75 0.49
N HIS A 29 8.02 7.32 0.72
CA HIS A 29 7.80 8.00 2.00
C HIS A 29 8.11 7.02 3.14
N PRO A 30 9.11 7.32 4.00
CA PRO A 30 9.55 6.40 5.05
C PRO A 30 8.41 6.06 6.01
N ASP A 31 7.48 6.99 6.20
CA ASP A 31 6.28 6.75 7.00
C ASP A 31 5.42 5.61 6.44
N VAL A 32 5.32 5.49 5.11
CA VAL A 32 4.51 4.45 4.44
C VAL A 32 5.18 3.09 4.59
N GLN A 33 6.50 3.02 4.43
CA GLN A 33 7.27 1.81 4.69
C GLN A 33 7.16 1.38 6.16
N ALA A 34 7.32 2.32 7.10
CA ALA A 34 7.18 2.04 8.53
C ALA A 34 5.76 1.59 8.91
N TRP A 35 4.73 2.11 8.23
CA TRP A 35 3.35 1.69 8.43
C TRP A 35 3.10 0.30 7.86
N LEU A 36 3.59 0.00 6.65
CA LEU A 36 3.48 -1.32 6.03
C LEU A 36 4.20 -2.39 6.84
N ALA A 37 5.39 -2.08 7.38
CA ALA A 37 6.12 -2.99 8.27
C ALA A 37 5.31 -3.37 9.52
N LYS A 38 4.49 -2.45 10.04
CA LYS A 38 3.56 -2.71 11.17
C LYS A 38 2.27 -3.41 10.74
N HIS A 39 2.03 -3.53 9.44
CA HIS A 39 0.79 -4.07 8.87
C HIS A 39 1.07 -5.09 7.76
N PRO A 40 1.60 -6.29 8.11
CA PRO A 40 2.02 -7.30 7.14
C PRO A 40 0.89 -7.86 6.28
N ARG A 41 -0.38 -7.56 6.60
CA ARG A 41 -1.55 -7.92 5.79
C ARG A 41 -1.65 -7.10 4.48
N PHE A 42 -0.91 -5.99 4.37
CA PHE A 42 -0.91 -5.12 3.18
C PHE A 42 0.25 -5.54 2.28
N VAL A 43 -0.07 -6.11 1.12
CA VAL A 43 0.89 -6.49 0.09
C VAL A 43 0.82 -5.47 -1.03
N MET A 44 1.92 -4.77 -1.29
CA MET A 44 2.01 -3.81 -2.40
C MET A 44 2.58 -4.48 -3.65
N HIS A 45 1.86 -4.34 -4.75
CA HIS A 45 2.29 -4.69 -6.09
C HIS A 45 2.51 -3.40 -6.88
N PHE A 46 3.69 -3.25 -7.44
CA PHE A 46 4.00 -2.10 -8.29
C PHE A 46 3.94 -2.55 -9.73
N THR A 47 3.17 -1.86 -10.57
CA THR A 47 3.26 -2.14 -12.00
C THR A 47 4.56 -1.53 -12.53
N PRO A 48 5.37 -2.27 -13.29
CA PRO A 48 6.61 -1.72 -13.85
C PRO A 48 6.28 -0.52 -14.73
N THR A 49 7.00 0.58 -14.50
CA THR A 49 6.90 1.82 -15.29
C THR A 49 7.54 1.58 -16.66
N SER A 50 6.81 0.87 -17.52
CA SER A 50 7.13 0.64 -18.93
C SER A 50 5.88 0.25 -19.70
N ALA A 51 4.83 1.06 -19.57
CA ALA A 51 3.73 1.12 -20.52
C ALA A 51 3.59 2.58 -20.99
N SER A 52 4.41 2.94 -21.97
CA SER A 52 4.20 4.04 -22.92
C SER A 52 4.23 3.45 -24.31
#